data_AF-Q68J73-F1
#
_entry.id   AF-Q68J73-F1
#
_cell.length_a   1.000
_cell.length_b   1.000
_cell.length_c   1.000
_cell.angle_alpha   90.00
_cell.angle_beta   90.00
_cell.angle_gamma   90.00
#
_symmetry.space_group_name_H-M   'P 1'
#
loop_
_entity.id
_entity.type
_entity.pdbx_description
1 polymer ?
#
loop_
_entity_poly.entity_id
_entity_poly.type
_entity_poly.pdbx_seq_one_letter_code
_entity_poly.pdbx_strand_id
1 'polypeptide(L)'
;VLAGNSLVCASVAAERALQTPTNYFIVSLAAADLLLALLVLPLFVYSEVQGGVWLFSPGLCDALMAMDVMLCTASIFNLCAISVDRFVAVAVPLSYNRQGGGGRQLLLIGATWLLSAAVAAPVLCGLNDARGRDPAVCRLEDRDYVVYSSVCSFFLPCPLMLLLYWATFR
;
A
#
# COMPACT_ATOMS: atom_id res chain seq x y z
N VAL A 1 15.63 2.19 2.67
CA VAL A 1 14.39 1.39 2.50
C VAL A 1 14.71 -0.09 2.40
N LEU A 2 15.42 -0.56 1.36
CA LEU A 2 15.71 -1.99 1.13
C LEU A 2 16.30 -2.71 2.35
N ALA A 3 17.45 -2.26 2.86
CA ALA A 3 18.09 -2.91 4.00
C ALA A 3 17.19 -2.98 5.24
N GLY A 4 16.48 -1.89 5.56
CA GLY A 4 15.60 -1.82 6.73
C GLY A 4 14.42 -2.78 6.64
N ASN A 5 13.67 -2.74 5.53
CA ASN A 5 12.49 -3.60 5.37
C ASN A 5 12.87 -5.08 5.19
N SER A 6 14.02 -5.39 4.56
CA SER A 6 14.55 -6.75 4.53
C SER A 6 14.90 -7.27 5.92
N LEU A 7 15.49 -6.43 6.78
CA LEU A 7 15.76 -6.79 8.18
C LEU A 7 14.46 -7.05 8.95
N VAL A 8 13.43 -6.22 8.78
CA VAL A 8 12.12 -6.43 9.40
C VAL A 8 11.54 -7.80 9.02
N CYS A 9 11.53 -8.13 7.72
CA CYS A 9 11.07 -9.43 7.23
C CYS A 9 11.90 -10.58 7.80
N ALA A 10 13.24 -10.44 7.80
CA ALA A 10 14.15 -11.45 8.33
C ALA A 10 13.97 -11.69 9.83
N SER A 11 13.80 -10.62 10.62
CA SER A 11 13.59 -10.70 12.07
C SER A 11 12.31 -11.45 12.43
N VAL A 12 11.20 -11.16 11.75
CA VAL A 12 9.93 -11.86 11.98
C VAL A 12 9.98 -13.33 11.51
N ALA A 13 10.72 -13.61 10.43
CA ALA A 13 10.91 -14.98 9.95
C ALA A 13 11.80 -15.82 10.89
N ALA A 14 12.85 -15.22 11.45
CA ALA A 14 13.83 -15.92 12.28
C ALA A 14 13.34 -16.14 13.73
N GLU A 15 12.62 -15.18 14.31
CA GLU A 15 12.23 -15.21 15.71
C GLU A 15 10.76 -15.63 15.90
N ARG A 16 10.53 -16.80 16.48
CA ARG A 16 9.16 -17.29 16.75
C ARG A 16 8.42 -16.40 17.74
N ALA A 17 9.11 -15.77 18.68
CA ALA A 17 8.49 -14.82 19.60
C ALA A 17 7.89 -13.61 18.87
N LEU A 18 8.38 -13.28 17.67
CA LEU A 18 7.88 -12.21 16.82
C LEU A 18 6.79 -12.68 15.84
N GLN A 19 6.41 -13.96 15.79
CA GLN A 19 5.34 -14.45 14.91
C GLN A 19 3.96 -14.20 15.51
N THR A 20 3.69 -12.93 15.81
CA THR A 20 2.43 -12.47 16.37
C THR A 20 1.49 -12.00 15.26
N PRO A 21 0.16 -12.04 15.49
CA PRO A 21 -0.84 -11.53 14.54
C PRO A 21 -0.53 -10.15 13.96
N THR A 22 -0.09 -9.21 14.78
CA THR A 22 0.21 -7.85 14.32
C THR A 22 1.46 -7.80 13.45
N ASN A 23 2.46 -8.63 13.72
CA ASN A 23 3.71 -8.64 12.96
C ASN A 23 3.52 -9.15 11.52
N TYR A 24 2.47 -9.92 11.23
CA TYR A 24 2.11 -10.25 9.84
C TYR A 24 1.74 -9.00 9.02
N PHE A 25 1.04 -8.02 9.61
CA PHE A 25 0.77 -6.76 8.93
C PHE A 25 2.04 -5.93 8.73
N ILE A 26 2.97 -5.96 9.69
CA ILE A 26 4.26 -5.29 9.56
C ILE A 26 5.08 -5.90 8.42
N VAL A 27 5.08 -7.23 8.27
CA VAL A 27 5.72 -7.91 7.14
C VAL A 27 5.04 -7.54 5.81
N SER A 28 3.71 -7.46 5.77
CA SER A 28 2.96 -7.02 4.59
C SER A 28 3.33 -5.56 4.19
N LEU A 29 3.44 -4.66 5.17
CA LEU A 29 3.89 -3.28 4.97
C LEU A 29 5.33 -3.23 4.43
N ALA A 30 6.24 -4.00 5.05
CA ALA A 30 7.62 -4.09 4.60
C ALA A 30 7.73 -4.65 3.18
N ALA A 31 6.88 -5.61 2.80
CA ALA A 31 6.80 -6.14 1.44
C ALA A 31 6.34 -5.08 0.43
N ALA A 32 5.34 -4.26 0.76
CA ALA A 32 4.89 -3.15 -0.09
C ALA A 32 6.03 -2.14 -0.33
N ASP A 33 6.74 -1.75 0.73
CA ASP A 33 7.87 -0.82 0.62
C ASP A 33 9.07 -1.41 -0.15
N LEU A 34 9.34 -2.71 0.00
CA LEU A 34 10.37 -3.40 -0.76
C LEU A 34 10.03 -3.43 -2.25
N LEU A 35 8.78 -3.75 -2.60
CA LEU A 35 8.32 -3.73 -3.98
C LEU A 35 8.39 -2.32 -4.57
N LEU A 36 8.04 -1.29 -3.79
CA LEU A 36 8.15 0.11 -4.22
C LEU A 36 9.61 0.46 -4.53
N ALA A 37 10.51 0.11 -3.62
CA ALA A 37 11.93 0.39 -3.75
C ALA A 37 12.63 -0.39 -4.87
N LEU A 38 12.15 -1.60 -5.20
CA LEU A 38 12.73 -2.45 -6.23
C LEU A 38 12.14 -2.20 -7.62
N LEU A 39 10.85 -1.88 -7.72
CA LEU A 39 10.14 -1.82 -9.00
C LEU A 39 9.86 -0.40 -9.46
N VAL A 40 9.48 0.50 -8.54
CA VAL A 40 9.05 1.86 -8.89
C VAL A 40 10.21 2.83 -8.83
N LEU A 41 10.92 2.86 -7.69
CA LEU A 41 11.98 3.86 -7.46
C LEU A 41 13.11 3.84 -8.50
N PRO A 42 13.60 2.69 -9.02
CA PRO A 42 14.71 2.72 -9.99
C PRO A 42 14.33 3.41 -11.30
N LEU A 43 13.12 3.15 -11.81
CA LEU A 43 12.62 3.79 -13.04
C LEU A 43 12.25 5.25 -12.80
N PHE A 44 11.72 5.58 -11.61
CA PHE A 44 11.49 6.96 -11.21
C PHE A 44 12.81 7.76 -11.16
N VAL A 45 13.84 7.25 -10.50
CA VAL A 45 15.17 7.87 -10.45
C VAL A 45 15.79 8.00 -11.84
N TYR A 46 15.63 6.98 -12.70
CA TYR A 46 16.07 7.08 -14.09
C TYR A 46 15.40 8.25 -14.82
N SER A 47 14.07 8.39 -14.70
CA SER A 47 13.35 9.49 -15.35
C SER A 47 13.81 10.86 -14.84
N GLU A 48 14.04 11.01 -13.53
CA GLU A 48 14.56 12.24 -12.93
C GLU A 48 15.98 12.58 -13.44
N VAL A 49 16.86 11.58 -13.59
CA VAL A 49 18.21 11.77 -14.17
C VAL A 49 18.15 12.23 -15.63
N GLN A 50 17.12 11.83 -16.38
CA GLN A 50 16.88 12.28 -17.76
C GLN A 50 16.16 13.65 -17.83
N GLY A 51 16.05 14.37 -16.71
CA GLY A 51 15.37 15.67 -16.65
C GLY A 51 13.85 15.57 -16.64
N GLY A 52 13.30 14.45 -16.16
CA GLY A 52 11.86 14.19 -16.12
C GLY A 52 11.28 13.66 -17.44
N VAL A 53 12.14 13.36 -18.42
CA VAL A 53 11.74 12.77 -19.71
C VAL A 53 11.55 11.26 -19.56
N TRP A 54 10.45 10.74 -20.10
CA TRP A 54 10.15 9.32 -20.18
C TRP A 54 10.53 8.77 -21.55
N LEU A 55 11.56 7.94 -21.59
CA LEU A 55 12.12 7.37 -22.83
C LEU A 55 11.59 5.97 -23.14
N PHE A 56 10.82 5.36 -22.23
CA PHE A 56 10.27 4.02 -22.41
C PHE A 56 8.86 4.06 -23.01
N SER A 57 8.27 2.89 -23.24
CA SER A 57 6.93 2.79 -23.79
C SER A 57 5.87 3.41 -22.85
N PRO A 58 4.77 3.97 -23.39
CA PRO A 58 3.65 4.47 -22.58
C PRO A 58 3.03 3.39 -21.69
N GLY A 59 2.93 2.15 -22.19
CA GLY A 59 2.42 1.04 -21.40
C GLY A 59 3.30 0.70 -20.18
N LEU A 60 4.62 0.91 -20.26
CA LEU A 60 5.49 0.77 -19.08
C LEU A 60 5.25 1.90 -18.08
N CYS A 61 4.98 3.13 -18.55
CA CYS A 61 4.59 4.22 -17.66
C CYS A 61 3.28 3.93 -16.93
N ASP A 62 2.27 3.43 -17.64
CA ASP A 62 0.98 3.08 -17.03
C ASP A 62 1.13 1.96 -16.00
N ALA A 63 1.93 0.94 -16.31
CA ALA A 63 2.26 -0.11 -15.35
C ALA A 63 3.01 0.45 -14.13
N LEU A 64 3.97 1.36 -14.34
CA LEU A 64 4.73 2.00 -13.26
C LEU A 64 3.81 2.81 -12.34
N MET A 65 2.93 3.63 -12.91
CA MET A 65 2.01 4.48 -12.16
C MET A 65 0.94 3.70 -11.44
N ALA A 66 0.43 2.62 -12.06
CA ALA A 66 -0.47 1.70 -11.39
C ALA A 66 0.20 1.03 -10.19
N MET A 67 1.44 0.55 -10.36
CA MET A 67 2.20 -0.07 -9.26
C MET A 67 2.49 0.92 -8.14
N ASP A 68 2.87 2.17 -8.47
CA ASP A 68 3.09 3.23 -7.49
C ASP A 68 1.83 3.50 -6.65
N VAL A 69 0.69 3.72 -7.31
CA VAL A 69 -0.59 3.92 -6.62
C VAL A 69 -0.99 2.69 -5.80
N MET A 70 -0.86 1.49 -6.36
CA MET A 70 -1.22 0.24 -5.66
C MET A 70 -0.40 0.06 -4.39
N LEU A 71 0.92 0.25 -4.46
CA LEU A 71 1.83 0.03 -3.34
C LEU A 71 1.67 1.11 -2.26
N CYS A 72 1.53 2.38 -2.65
CA CYS A 72 1.22 3.45 -1.69
C CYS A 72 -0.12 3.21 -0.98
N THR A 73 -1.16 2.83 -1.74
CA THR A 73 -2.48 2.52 -1.19
C THR A 73 -2.44 1.29 -0.29
N ALA A 74 -1.69 0.24 -0.69
CA ALA A 74 -1.48 -0.94 0.13
C ALA A 74 -0.82 -0.60 1.47
N SER A 75 0.19 0.26 1.49
CA SER A 75 0.85 0.69 2.73
C SER A 75 -0.13 1.40 3.67
N ILE A 76 -0.94 2.33 3.17
CA ILE A 76 -1.94 3.03 3.98
C ILE A 76 -3.02 2.07 4.49
N PHE A 77 -3.53 1.18 3.64
CA PHE A 77 -4.52 0.19 4.05
C PHE A 77 -3.97 -0.84 5.05
N ASN A 78 -2.69 -1.22 4.96
CA ASN A 78 -2.05 -2.06 5.98
C ASN A 78 -1.97 -1.32 7.32
N LEU A 79 -1.64 -0.02 7.35
CA LEU A 79 -1.70 0.79 8.58
C LEU A 79 -3.12 0.89 9.15
N CYS A 80 -4.13 0.99 8.29
CA CYS A 80 -5.54 0.93 8.71
C CYS A 80 -5.89 -0.41 9.33
N ALA A 81 -5.49 -1.50 8.69
CA ALA A 81 -5.74 -2.86 9.17
C ALA A 81 -5.06 -3.12 10.52
N ILE A 82 -3.85 -2.59 10.75
CA ILE A 82 -3.19 -2.63 12.06
C ILE A 82 -4.04 -1.88 13.10
N SER A 83 -4.52 -0.68 12.77
CA SER A 83 -5.35 0.13 13.68
C SER A 83 -6.66 -0.60 14.03
N VAL A 84 -7.32 -1.22 13.06
CA VAL A 84 -8.52 -2.05 13.26
C VAL A 84 -8.21 -3.28 14.12
N ASP A 85 -7.14 -4.01 13.83
CA ASP A 85 -6.76 -5.21 14.57
C ASP A 85 -6.50 -4.89 16.06
N ARG A 86 -5.78 -3.80 16.33
CA ARG A 86 -5.54 -3.29 17.69
C ARG A 86 -6.82 -2.87 18.39
N PHE A 87 -7.69 -2.12 17.72
CA PHE A 87 -8.97 -1.74 18.29
C PHE A 87 -9.81 -2.96 18.67
N VAL A 88 -9.92 -3.96 17.79
CA VAL A 88 -10.68 -5.19 18.06
C VAL A 88 -10.08 -6.00 19.22
N ALA A 89 -8.74 -6.04 19.32
CA ALA A 89 -8.05 -6.71 20.43
C ALA A 89 -8.38 -6.08 21.80
N VAL A 90 -8.52 -4.75 21.85
CA VAL A 90 -8.87 -4.02 23.09
C VAL A 90 -10.37 -4.06 23.37
N ALA A 91 -11.21 -3.81 22.37
CA ALA A 91 -12.65 -3.70 22.54
C ALA A 91 -13.35 -5.05 22.80
N VAL A 92 -12.82 -6.16 22.27
CA VAL A 92 -13.46 -7.48 22.36
C VAL A 92 -12.43 -8.57 22.76
N PRO A 93 -11.91 -8.54 24.00
CA PRO A 93 -10.80 -9.41 24.43
C PRO A 93 -11.16 -10.90 24.43
N LEU A 94 -12.41 -11.25 24.77
CA LEU A 94 -12.87 -12.65 24.83
C LEU A 94 -12.96 -13.31 23.45
N SER A 95 -13.45 -12.58 22.44
CA SER A 95 -13.50 -13.08 21.06
C SER A 95 -12.11 -13.11 20.43
N TYR A 96 -11.25 -12.13 20.75
CA TYR A 96 -9.88 -12.10 20.28
C TYR A 96 -9.07 -13.31 20.79
N ASN A 97 -9.18 -13.67 22.06
CA ASN A 97 -8.44 -14.80 22.65
C ASN A 97 -8.98 -16.18 22.23
N ARG A 98 -10.27 -16.30 21.87
CA ARG A 98 -10.85 -17.52 21.28
C ARG A 98 -10.44 -17.74 19.82
N GLN A 99 -10.04 -16.69 19.13
CA GLN A 99 -9.65 -16.73 17.72
C GLN A 99 -8.16 -17.14 17.61
N GLY A 100 -7.84 -18.37 18.02
CA GLY A 100 -6.48 -18.91 18.06
C GLY A 100 -5.80 -19.17 16.70
N GLY A 101 -6.11 -18.40 15.64
CA GLY A 101 -5.53 -18.60 14.32
C GLY A 101 -5.34 -17.31 13.54
N GLY A 102 -4.14 -17.12 12.97
CA GLY A 102 -3.74 -15.98 12.14
C GLY A 102 -4.53 -15.78 10.84
N GLY A 103 -5.58 -16.57 10.60
CA GLY A 103 -6.39 -16.55 9.37
C GLY A 103 -7.13 -15.23 9.16
N ARG A 104 -7.59 -14.57 10.23
CA ARG A 104 -8.25 -13.25 10.11
C ARG A 104 -7.28 -12.19 9.59
N GLN A 105 -6.04 -12.23 10.06
CA GLN A 105 -4.99 -11.29 9.70
C GLN A 105 -4.57 -11.50 8.25
N LEU A 106 -4.40 -12.77 7.83
CA LEU A 106 -4.17 -13.12 6.43
C LEU A 106 -5.31 -12.66 5.53
N LEU A 107 -6.57 -12.79 5.97
CA LEU A 107 -7.73 -12.31 5.23
C LEU A 107 -7.75 -10.78 5.14
N LEU A 108 -7.45 -10.08 6.23
CA LEU A 108 -7.34 -8.61 6.25
C LEU A 108 -6.21 -8.14 5.34
N ILE A 109 -5.04 -8.77 5.38
CA ILE A 109 -3.93 -8.51 4.45
C ILE A 109 -4.40 -8.74 3.01
N GLY A 110 -5.01 -9.90 2.71
CA GLY A 110 -5.57 -10.16 1.39
C GLY A 110 -6.54 -9.06 0.93
N ALA A 111 -7.41 -8.60 1.82
CA ALA A 111 -8.33 -7.50 1.54
C ALA A 111 -7.60 -6.17 1.28
N THR A 112 -6.55 -5.82 2.04
CA THR A 112 -5.80 -4.57 1.81
C THR A 112 -5.12 -4.57 0.44
N TRP A 113 -4.54 -5.70 0.02
CA TRP A 113 -3.93 -5.85 -1.31
C TRP A 113 -4.96 -5.85 -2.45
N LEU A 114 -6.11 -6.51 -2.26
CA LEU A 114 -7.17 -6.52 -3.26
C LEU A 114 -7.81 -5.14 -3.43
N LEU A 115 -8.06 -4.44 -2.33
CA LEU A 115 -8.62 -3.08 -2.36
C LEU A 115 -7.62 -2.09 -2.97
N SER A 116 -6.32 -2.20 -2.67
CA SER A 116 -5.32 -1.33 -3.29
C SER A 116 -5.17 -1.60 -4.79
N ALA A 117 -5.22 -2.86 -5.22
CA ALA A 117 -5.25 -3.22 -6.63
C ALA A 117 -6.52 -2.68 -7.31
N ALA A 118 -7.67 -2.72 -6.65
CA ALA A 118 -8.92 -2.17 -7.19
C ALA A 118 -8.85 -0.64 -7.38
N VAL A 119 -8.21 0.09 -6.46
CA VAL A 119 -7.99 1.54 -6.62
C VAL A 119 -7.04 1.85 -7.77
N ALA A 120 -6.00 1.02 -7.98
CA ALA A 120 -5.01 1.20 -9.05
C ALA A 120 -5.46 0.67 -10.43
N ALA A 121 -6.44 -0.23 -10.48
CA ALA A 121 -6.91 -0.88 -11.69
C ALA A 121 -7.30 0.08 -12.83
N PRO A 122 -7.95 1.24 -12.59
CA PRO A 122 -8.27 2.19 -13.66
C PRO A 122 -7.07 2.62 -14.49
N VAL A 123 -5.87 2.75 -13.89
CA VAL A 123 -4.64 3.13 -14.59
C VAL A 123 -4.24 2.06 -15.61
N LEU A 124 -4.31 0.77 -15.23
CA LEU A 124 -3.96 -0.35 -16.10
C LEU A 124 -4.98 -0.58 -17.21
N CYS A 125 -6.25 -0.25 -16.97
CA CYS A 125 -7.33 -0.39 -17.95
C CYS A 125 -7.32 0.71 -19.03
N GLY A 126 -6.31 1.59 -19.06
CA GLY A 126 -6.20 2.66 -20.05
C GLY A 126 -7.16 3.83 -19.79
N LEU A 127 -7.75 3.93 -18.59
CA LEU A 127 -8.52 5.12 -18.21
C LEU A 127 -7.61 6.33 -17.95
N ASN A 128 -6.29 6.15 -18.00
CA ASN A 128 -5.29 7.24 -17.99
C ASN A 128 -5.08 7.88 -19.37
N ASP A 129 -5.90 7.56 -20.38
CA ASP A 129 -5.94 8.28 -21.67
C ASP A 129 -6.61 9.65 -21.50
N ALA A 130 -5.94 10.53 -20.76
CA ALA A 130 -6.28 11.93 -20.71
C ALA A 130 -6.11 12.53 -22.12
N ARG A 131 -7.13 13.26 -22.60
CA ARG A 131 -7.05 13.99 -23.88
C ARG A 131 -5.91 15.00 -23.82
N GLY A 132 -4.85 14.76 -24.59
CA GLY A 132 -3.67 15.63 -24.65
C GLY A 132 -2.46 15.15 -23.85
N ARG A 133 -2.41 13.86 -23.46
CA ARG A 133 -1.28 13.27 -22.75
C ARG A 133 0.04 13.46 -23.50
N ASP A 134 1.04 14.02 -22.81
CA ASP A 134 2.38 14.15 -23.36
C ASP A 134 3.13 12.81 -23.17
N PRO A 135 3.45 12.07 -24.25
CA PRO A 135 4.13 10.79 -24.14
C PRO A 135 5.58 10.94 -23.66
N ALA A 136 6.14 12.15 -23.66
CA ALA A 136 7.49 12.41 -23.19
C ALA A 136 7.61 12.50 -21.67
N VAL A 137 6.50 12.45 -20.91
CA VAL A 137 6.52 12.47 -19.44
C VAL A 137 5.69 11.33 -18.87
N CYS A 138 6.17 10.73 -17.78
CA CYS A 138 5.43 9.69 -17.08
C CYS A 138 4.75 10.25 -15.84
N ARG A 139 3.49 10.67 -15.98
CA ARG A 139 2.66 11.23 -14.90
C ARG A 139 1.20 10.80 -15.03
N LEU A 140 0.48 10.87 -13.92
CA LEU A 140 -0.98 10.79 -13.88
C LEU A 140 -1.56 12.15 -14.25
N GLU A 141 -2.15 12.26 -15.45
CA GLU A 141 -2.69 13.52 -15.96
C GLU A 141 -4.22 13.62 -15.85
N ASP A 142 -4.89 12.49 -15.66
CA ASP A 142 -6.34 12.47 -15.43
C ASP A 142 -6.66 13.03 -14.04
N ARG A 143 -7.25 14.24 -14.01
CA ARG A 143 -7.60 14.94 -12.78
C ARG A 143 -8.67 14.20 -11.96
N ASP A 144 -9.63 13.58 -12.63
CA ASP A 144 -10.73 12.88 -11.96
C ASP A 144 -10.17 11.64 -11.25
N TYR A 145 -9.26 10.92 -11.90
CA TYR A 145 -8.53 9.80 -11.30
C TYR A 145 -7.64 10.24 -10.14
N VAL A 146 -6.88 11.34 -10.28
CA VAL A 146 -6.01 11.85 -9.21
C VAL A 146 -6.84 12.21 -7.97
N VAL A 147 -7.99 12.85 -8.13
CA VAL A 147 -8.90 13.17 -7.02
C VAL A 147 -9.48 11.90 -6.41
N TYR A 148 -9.99 10.99 -7.24
CA TYR A 148 -10.54 9.70 -6.79
C TYR A 148 -9.52 8.90 -5.96
N SER A 149 -8.33 8.70 -6.52
CA SER A 149 -7.23 7.96 -5.86
C SER A 149 -6.80 8.64 -4.56
N SER A 150 -6.63 9.97 -4.56
CA SER A 150 -6.27 10.72 -3.34
C SER A 150 -7.30 10.56 -2.23
N VAL A 151 -8.59 10.61 -2.57
CA VAL A 151 -9.68 10.46 -1.59
C VAL A 151 -9.73 9.04 -1.04
N CYS A 152 -9.75 8.04 -1.93
CA CYS A 152 -9.85 6.63 -1.54
C CYS A 152 -8.61 6.12 -0.79
N SER A 153 -7.42 6.53 -1.21
CA SER A 153 -6.15 6.02 -0.65
C SER A 153 -5.67 6.80 0.56
N PHE A 154 -6.00 8.09 0.69
CA PHE A 154 -5.45 8.93 1.76
C PHE A 154 -6.52 9.64 2.60
N PHE A 155 -7.39 10.46 1.99
CA PHE A 155 -8.30 11.31 2.78
C PHE A 155 -9.42 10.55 3.50
N LEU A 156 -9.86 9.40 3.00
CA LEU A 156 -10.83 8.55 3.69
C LEU A 156 -10.15 7.64 4.73
N PRO A 157 -9.02 6.98 4.44
CA PRO A 157 -8.36 6.09 5.41
C PRO A 157 -7.73 6.84 6.58
N CYS A 158 -7.12 8.01 6.38
CA CYS A 158 -6.43 8.73 7.45
C CYS A 158 -7.33 9.13 8.64
N PRO A 159 -8.49 9.79 8.44
CA PRO A 159 -9.41 10.07 9.54
C PRO A 159 -9.91 8.80 10.24
N LEU A 160 -10.18 7.73 9.48
CA LEU A 160 -10.58 6.45 10.03
C LEU A 160 -9.49 5.84 10.92
N MET A 161 -8.22 5.90 10.50
CA MET A 161 -7.09 5.50 11.34
C MET A 161 -7.01 6.32 12.62
N LEU A 162 -7.11 7.65 12.51
CA LEU A 162 -7.02 8.54 13.68
C LEU A 162 -8.14 8.27 14.69
N LEU A 163 -9.38 8.07 14.21
CA LEU A 163 -10.53 7.75 15.05
C LEU A 163 -10.37 6.38 15.74
N LEU A 164 -9.94 5.36 15.01
CA LEU A 164 -9.70 4.03 15.58
C LEU A 164 -8.56 4.04 16.58
N TYR A 165 -7.47 4.76 16.28
CA TYR A 165 -6.35 4.90 17.18
C TYR A 165 -6.78 5.62 18.46
N TRP A 166 -7.49 6.75 18.34
CA TRP A 166 -8.06 7.45 19.49
C TRP A 166 -8.99 6.55 20.31
N ALA A 167 -9.87 5.78 19.67
CA ALA A 167 -10.78 4.85 20.34
C ALA A 167 -10.05 3.66 21.00
N THR A 168 -8.84 3.33 20.58
CA THR A 168 -8.02 2.28 21.19
C THR A 168 -7.33 2.76 22.48
N PHE A 169 -6.98 4.05 22.56
CA PHE A 169 -6.30 4.65 23.73
C PHE A 169 -7.24 5.30 24.75
N ARG A 170 -8.50 5.50 24.37
CA ARG A 170 -9.54 5.96 25.28
C ARG A 170 -10.07 4.81 26.15
#